data_AF-A0A9J7G9L1-F1
#
_entry.id   AF-A0A9J7G9L1-F1
#
_cell.length_a   1.000
_cell.length_b   1.000
_cell.length_c   1.000
_cell.angle_alpha   90.00
_cell.angle_beta   90.00
_cell.angle_gamma   90.00
#
_symmetry.space_group_name_H-M   'P 1'
#
loop_
_entity.id
_entity.type
_entity.pdbx_description
1 polymer ?
#
loop_
_entity_poly.entity_id
_entity_poly.type
_entity_poly.pdbx_seq_one_letter_code
_entity_poly.pdbx_strand_id
1 'polypeptide(L)'
;MDVVDGMSQRDRMDDCLNDWNDSGLSSWVPCKTGDDAPERIYWLIYDTCRRNLDIEHLTYTNLNHLISQIVSFITASLRFDGPLNVDLTEFQTNLLPYPRIHFPLATYAPVISAEKAYLEQLMVAEITNACFESANQMVKCDPHHGKYMACCLLLYHGDAVPKDANAAIATIKTKHTIQFVDWCPTGFKVGINQPPTVVPGGDLAKVQRAVCMLSNTTITEAWAHLDHKFDLMYAKCAFVHWYVCEGMEVGEFSEACEDMAALEKDYEEVGADSAEGDDEGEEY
;
A
#
# COMPACT_ATOMS: atom_id res chain seq x y z
N MET A 1 28.22 -12.40 45.76
CA MET A 1 27.31 -13.55 45.88
C MET A 1 25.95 -12.91 45.94
N ASP A 2 25.20 -12.82 44.84
CA ASP A 2 24.90 -13.93 43.94
C ASP A 2 24.88 -13.57 42.45
N VAL A 3 25.16 -14.60 41.66
CA VAL A 3 25.29 -14.64 40.20
C VAL A 3 24.01 -15.25 39.64
N VAL A 4 23.11 -14.47 39.03
CA VAL A 4 22.00 -14.90 38.14
C VAL A 4 21.48 -13.59 37.47
N ASP A 5 21.28 -13.38 36.17
CA ASP A 5 21.13 -14.25 35.01
C ASP A 5 21.64 -13.51 33.77
N GLY A 6 22.44 -14.18 32.94
CA GLY A 6 23.08 -13.62 31.75
C GLY A 6 22.37 -14.02 30.46
N MET A 7 21.04 -14.02 30.44
CA MET A 7 20.26 -14.31 29.23
C MET A 7 20.18 -13.07 28.34
N SER A 8 20.65 -13.20 27.10
CA SER A 8 20.46 -12.18 26.07
C SER A 8 18.96 -12.00 25.80
N GLN A 9 18.53 -10.80 25.41
CA GLN A 9 17.13 -10.56 24.99
C GLN A 9 16.66 -11.54 23.91
N ARG A 10 17.56 -12.07 23.06
CA ARG A 10 17.24 -13.15 22.10
C ARG A 10 16.85 -14.46 22.78
N ASP A 11 17.57 -14.87 23.81
CA ASP A 11 17.35 -16.14 24.48
C ASP A 11 15.99 -16.14 25.20
N ARG A 12 15.56 -14.99 25.72
CA ARG A 12 14.22 -14.81 26.32
C ARG A 12 13.10 -14.79 25.27
N MET A 13 13.40 -14.35 24.04
CA MET A 13 12.47 -14.33 22.91
C MET A 13 12.27 -15.75 22.35
N ASP A 14 13.34 -16.54 22.29
CA ASP A 14 13.30 -17.95 21.87
C ASP A 14 12.55 -18.81 22.89
N ASP A 15 12.72 -18.58 24.20
CA ASP A 15 11.94 -19.25 25.24
C ASP A 15 10.45 -18.91 25.15
N CYS A 16 10.08 -17.66 24.84
CA CYS A 16 8.68 -17.30 24.60
C CYS A 16 8.08 -17.94 23.35
N LEU A 17 8.84 -18.09 22.26
CA LEU A 17 8.41 -18.82 21.06
C LEU A 17 8.14 -20.30 21.37
N ASN A 18 8.94 -20.88 22.25
CA ASN A 18 8.76 -22.25 22.71
C ASN A 18 7.53 -22.38 23.64
N ASP A 19 7.36 -21.48 24.60
CA ASP A 19 6.18 -21.45 25.49
C ASP A 19 4.87 -21.19 24.72
N TRP A 20 4.94 -20.39 23.64
CA TRP A 20 3.82 -20.11 22.74
C TRP A 20 3.44 -21.32 21.86
N ASN A 21 4.43 -22.13 21.47
CA ASN A 21 4.20 -23.40 20.78
C ASN A 21 3.65 -24.48 21.71
N ASP A 22 4.14 -24.56 22.95
CA ASP A 22 3.77 -25.59 23.94
C ASP A 22 2.42 -25.35 24.62
N SER A 23 1.97 -24.09 24.74
CA SER A 23 0.68 -23.73 25.35
C SER A 23 -0.54 -24.02 24.47
N GLY A 24 -0.37 -24.63 23.29
CA GLY A 24 -1.46 -24.90 22.35
C GLY A 24 -2.09 -23.64 21.74
N LEU A 25 -1.54 -22.46 22.01
CA LEU A 25 -1.91 -21.20 21.36
C LEU A 25 -1.46 -21.15 19.89
N SER A 26 -0.55 -22.05 19.49
CA SER A 26 -0.19 -22.32 18.09
C SER A 26 -1.37 -22.83 17.24
N SER A 27 -2.49 -23.26 17.84
CA SER A 27 -3.72 -23.58 17.10
C SER A 27 -4.68 -22.39 16.95
N TRP A 28 -4.44 -21.30 17.68
CA TRP A 28 -5.28 -20.09 17.68
C TRP A 28 -4.75 -18.98 16.79
N VAL A 29 -3.46 -19.04 16.44
CA VAL A 29 -2.94 -18.32 15.29
C VAL A 29 -2.88 -19.32 14.14
N PRO A 30 -3.59 -19.09 13.02
CA PRO A 30 -3.33 -19.81 11.80
C PRO A 30 -1.95 -19.34 11.31
N CYS A 31 -0.90 -19.92 11.87
CA CYS A 31 0.46 -19.88 11.34
C CYS A 31 0.88 -21.34 11.14
N LYS A 32 0.04 -22.11 10.44
CA LYS A 32 0.40 -23.41 9.90
C LYS A 32 0.57 -23.23 8.40
N THR A 33 1.84 -23.22 7.97
CA THR A 33 2.31 -23.71 6.68
C THR A 33 1.22 -23.93 5.62
N GLY A 34 1.09 -22.96 4.73
CA GLY A 34 0.14 -22.97 3.62
C GLY A 34 -0.83 -21.80 3.76
N ASP A 35 -0.58 -20.75 2.99
CA ASP A 35 -1.42 -19.56 2.80
C ASP A 35 -1.51 -18.52 3.93
N ASP A 36 -1.26 -18.87 5.20
CA ASP A 36 -1.37 -17.91 6.32
C ASP A 36 -0.02 -17.58 7.00
N ALA A 37 0.77 -16.67 6.38
CA ALA A 37 1.75 -15.77 7.02
C ALA A 37 2.53 -14.93 5.96
N PRO A 38 2.86 -13.64 6.16
CA PRO A 38 2.22 -12.60 6.96
C PRO A 38 1.40 -11.68 6.04
N GLU A 39 0.12 -11.43 6.35
CA GLU A 39 -0.70 -10.42 5.65
C GLU A 39 -0.21 -9.00 5.98
N ARG A 40 0.88 -8.62 5.32
CA ARG A 40 1.57 -7.33 5.46
C ARG A 40 1.58 -6.69 4.09
N ILE A 41 1.75 -5.37 4.02
CA ILE A 41 2.12 -4.60 2.82
C ILE A 41 3.14 -5.37 1.93
N TYR A 42 4.05 -6.10 2.56
CA TYR A 42 5.04 -6.95 1.90
C TYR A 42 4.52 -8.19 1.16
N TRP A 43 3.37 -8.77 1.52
CA TRP A 43 2.83 -9.96 0.87
C TRP A 43 2.40 -9.67 -0.56
N LEU A 44 1.76 -8.52 -0.80
CA LEU A 44 1.36 -8.16 -2.16
C LEU A 44 2.58 -7.83 -3.03
N ILE A 45 3.60 -7.19 -2.45
CA ILE A 45 4.91 -7.00 -3.09
C ILE A 45 5.55 -8.36 -3.41
N TYR A 46 5.52 -9.30 -2.46
CA TYR A 46 6.07 -10.64 -2.62
C TYR A 46 5.34 -11.41 -3.73
N ASP A 47 4.01 -11.37 -3.73
CA ASP A 47 3.16 -12.04 -4.72
C ASP A 47 3.35 -11.44 -6.12
N THR A 48 3.38 -10.11 -6.24
CA THR A 48 3.69 -9.41 -7.49
C THR A 48 5.08 -9.77 -8.01
N CYS A 49 6.11 -9.78 -7.17
CA CYS A 49 7.44 -10.20 -7.60
C CYS A 49 7.47 -11.68 -7.99
N ARG A 50 6.76 -12.56 -7.27
CA ARG A 50 6.72 -14.00 -7.60
C ARG A 50 6.00 -14.26 -8.93
N ARG A 51 4.86 -13.61 -9.17
CA ARG A 51 4.04 -13.75 -10.38
C ARG A 51 4.67 -13.12 -11.61
N ASN A 52 5.28 -11.94 -11.45
CA ASN A 52 5.74 -11.16 -12.60
C ASN A 52 7.23 -11.35 -12.91
N LEU A 53 8.07 -11.56 -11.88
CA LEU A 53 9.52 -11.71 -12.03
C LEU A 53 9.99 -13.18 -12.10
N ASP A 54 9.07 -14.14 -11.95
CA ASP A 54 9.33 -15.59 -11.97
C ASP A 54 10.45 -16.05 -11.01
N ILE A 55 10.55 -15.41 -9.84
CA ILE A 55 11.57 -15.75 -8.82
C ILE A 55 10.99 -16.80 -7.86
N GLU A 56 11.57 -18.01 -7.84
CA GLU A 56 11.14 -19.10 -6.94
C GLU A 56 11.42 -18.82 -5.46
N HIS A 57 12.53 -18.15 -5.15
CA HIS A 57 12.95 -17.84 -3.78
C HIS A 57 13.27 -16.35 -3.62
N LEU A 58 12.29 -15.58 -3.15
CA LEU A 58 12.44 -14.16 -2.88
C LEU A 58 13.25 -13.89 -1.62
N THR A 59 14.24 -13.01 -1.75
CA THR A 59 14.99 -12.45 -0.63
C THR A 59 14.52 -11.04 -0.31
N TYR A 60 14.79 -10.55 0.92
CA TYR A 60 14.52 -9.16 1.28
C TYR A 60 15.22 -8.16 0.36
N THR A 61 16.35 -8.52 -0.24
CA THR A 61 17.05 -7.69 -1.23
C THR A 61 16.18 -7.44 -2.46
N ASN A 62 15.50 -8.46 -2.99
CA ASN A 62 14.62 -8.32 -4.16
C ASN A 62 13.43 -7.41 -3.84
N LEU A 63 12.81 -7.58 -2.67
CA LEU A 63 11.71 -6.72 -2.20
C LEU A 63 12.17 -5.26 -2.04
N ASN A 64 13.33 -5.06 -1.43
CA ASN A 64 13.91 -3.73 -1.23
C ASN A 64 14.27 -3.06 -2.56
N HIS A 65 14.69 -3.80 -3.58
CA HIS A 65 14.90 -3.24 -4.92
C HIS A 65 13.60 -2.66 -5.49
N LEU A 66 12.47 -3.38 -5.41
CA LEU A 66 11.19 -2.87 -5.90
C LEU A 66 10.73 -1.62 -5.12
N ILE A 67 10.79 -1.68 -3.79
CA ILE A 67 10.40 -0.55 -2.93
C ILE A 67 11.29 0.66 -3.21
N SER A 68 12.61 0.46 -3.34
CA SER A 68 13.55 1.54 -3.65
C SER A 68 13.25 2.20 -5.00
N GLN A 69 12.79 1.42 -5.99
CA GLN A 69 12.39 1.94 -7.28
C GLN A 69 11.17 2.86 -7.14
N ILE A 70 10.17 2.47 -6.37
CA ILE A 70 8.94 3.25 -6.17
C ILE A 70 9.21 4.52 -5.39
N VAL A 71 9.98 4.43 -4.31
CA VAL A 71 10.39 5.62 -3.53
C VAL A 71 11.22 6.57 -4.40
N SER A 72 12.07 6.03 -5.27
CA SER A 72 12.80 6.83 -6.25
C SER A 72 11.84 7.54 -7.20
N PHE A 73 10.79 6.87 -7.70
CA PHE A 73 9.76 7.47 -8.57
C PHE A 73 9.03 8.63 -7.89
N ILE A 74 8.54 8.42 -6.67
CA ILE A 74 7.77 9.43 -5.93
C ILE A 74 8.61 10.70 -5.70
N THR A 75 9.89 10.52 -5.36
CA THR A 75 10.82 11.62 -5.08
C THR A 75 11.50 12.18 -6.33
N ALA A 76 11.23 11.64 -7.52
CA ALA A 76 11.96 12.03 -8.71
C ALA A 76 11.61 13.45 -9.16
N SER A 77 10.35 13.88 -9.03
CA SER A 77 9.93 15.25 -9.36
C SER A 77 10.63 16.32 -8.52
N LEU A 78 11.18 15.95 -7.37
CA LEU A 78 11.93 16.86 -6.48
C LEU A 78 13.42 16.90 -6.79
N ARG A 79 13.95 15.83 -7.38
CA ARG A 79 15.38 15.66 -7.69
C ARG A 79 15.71 16.06 -9.10
N PHE A 80 14.75 15.94 -10.00
CA PHE A 80 14.92 16.03 -11.43
C PHE A 80 13.89 16.95 -12.02
N ASP A 81 14.34 17.81 -12.92
CA ASP A 81 13.42 18.62 -13.72
C ASP A 81 12.84 17.75 -14.85
N GLY A 82 11.53 17.81 -15.01
CA GLY A 82 10.74 17.08 -15.99
C GLY A 82 9.75 18.00 -16.71
N PRO A 83 9.19 17.56 -17.85
CA PRO A 83 8.20 18.34 -18.59
C PRO A 83 6.96 18.72 -17.78
N LEU A 84 6.62 17.92 -16.77
CA LEU A 84 5.49 18.15 -15.89
C LEU A 84 5.82 17.64 -14.49
N ASN A 85 6.34 18.51 -13.63
CA ASN A 85 6.70 18.15 -12.26
C ASN A 85 5.49 18.26 -11.33
N VAL A 86 5.51 17.45 -10.27
CA VAL A 86 4.55 17.48 -9.16
C VAL A 86 5.33 17.78 -7.87
N ASP A 87 4.93 18.83 -7.16
CA ASP A 87 5.61 19.29 -5.93
C ASP A 87 5.13 18.55 -4.67
N LEU A 88 5.92 18.60 -3.58
CA LEU A 88 5.52 18.10 -2.25
C LEU A 88 4.21 18.69 -1.75
N THR A 89 4.00 19.98 -1.99
CA THR A 89 2.74 20.65 -1.65
C THR A 89 1.58 20.06 -2.45
N GLU A 90 1.79 19.74 -3.73
CA GLU A 90 0.77 19.12 -4.56
C GLU A 90 0.43 17.69 -4.10
N PHE A 91 1.39 16.93 -3.56
CA PHE A 91 1.08 15.63 -2.94
C PHE A 91 0.11 15.80 -1.77
N GLN A 92 0.36 16.78 -0.88
CA GLN A 92 -0.53 17.03 0.26
C GLN A 92 -1.90 17.54 -0.19
N THR A 93 -1.97 18.53 -1.07
CA THR A 93 -3.25 19.13 -1.46
C THR A 93 -4.11 18.23 -2.34
N ASN A 94 -3.50 17.32 -3.11
CA ASN A 94 -4.24 16.48 -4.06
C ASN A 94 -4.60 15.10 -3.50
N LEU A 95 -3.78 14.53 -2.60
CA LEU A 95 -4.02 13.20 -2.03
C LEU A 95 -4.67 13.23 -0.65
N LEU A 96 -4.56 14.32 0.10
CA LEU A 96 -4.97 14.38 1.50
C LEU A 96 -6.15 15.36 1.66
N PRO A 97 -7.40 14.90 1.45
CA PRO A 97 -8.57 15.75 1.64
C PRO A 97 -8.75 16.14 3.11
N TYR A 98 -8.33 15.27 4.03
CA TYR A 98 -8.41 15.48 5.48
C TYR A 98 -7.09 15.14 6.17
N PRO A 99 -6.72 15.84 7.26
CA PRO A 99 -5.49 15.56 8.01
C PRO A 99 -5.41 14.14 8.59
N ARG A 100 -6.53 13.54 9.01
CA ARG A 100 -6.55 12.16 9.56
C ARG A 100 -6.42 11.09 8.47
N ILE A 101 -6.93 11.35 7.27
CA ILE A 101 -6.91 10.44 6.11
C ILE A 101 -5.68 10.69 5.24
N HIS A 102 -4.49 10.38 5.76
CA HIS A 102 -3.21 10.70 5.13
C HIS A 102 -2.40 9.49 4.64
N PHE A 103 -3.07 8.38 4.33
CA PHE A 103 -2.46 7.12 3.94
C PHE A 103 -2.71 6.78 2.46
N PRO A 104 -1.97 7.39 1.51
CA PRO A 104 -2.11 7.08 0.11
C PRO A 104 -1.55 5.69 -0.22
N LEU A 105 -2.24 4.99 -1.10
CA LEU A 105 -1.79 3.75 -1.71
C LEU A 105 -0.87 4.04 -2.88
N ALA A 106 0.25 3.33 -2.95
CA ALA A 106 1.13 3.33 -4.11
C ALA A 106 0.88 2.09 -4.98
N THR A 107 0.92 2.28 -6.30
CA THR A 107 0.85 1.22 -7.30
C THR A 107 1.89 1.48 -8.36
N TYR A 108 2.59 0.44 -8.80
CA TYR A 108 3.68 0.57 -9.77
C TYR A 108 3.46 -0.36 -10.96
N ALA A 109 3.58 0.19 -12.17
CA ALA A 109 3.52 -0.58 -13.40
C ALA A 109 4.49 -0.02 -14.45
N PRO A 110 5.12 -0.86 -15.28
CA PRO A 110 5.06 -2.32 -15.26
C PRO A 110 6.08 -2.94 -14.29
N VAL A 111 5.70 -4.06 -13.66
CA VAL A 111 6.66 -4.97 -12.99
C VAL A 111 6.91 -6.13 -13.95
N ILE A 112 8.06 -6.13 -14.62
CA ILE A 112 8.44 -7.17 -15.59
C ILE A 112 9.91 -7.58 -15.43
N SER A 113 10.20 -8.86 -15.67
CA SER A 113 11.56 -9.39 -15.66
C SER A 113 12.34 -8.97 -16.91
N ALA A 114 13.67 -8.92 -16.79
CA ALA A 114 14.57 -8.56 -17.89
C ALA A 114 14.39 -9.43 -19.14
N GLU A 115 14.00 -10.70 -18.99
CA GLU A 115 13.78 -11.63 -20.09
C GLU A 115 12.48 -11.33 -20.85
N LYS A 116 11.39 -11.00 -20.13
CA LYS A 116 10.08 -10.70 -20.72
C LYS A 116 10.03 -9.33 -21.39
N ALA A 117 10.84 -8.37 -20.94
CA ALA A 117 10.79 -7.00 -21.44
C ALA A 117 11.21 -6.80 -22.90
N TYR A 118 11.92 -7.76 -23.51
CA TYR A 118 12.25 -7.69 -24.94
C TYR A 118 11.08 -8.08 -25.84
N LEU A 119 10.07 -8.78 -25.31
CA LEU A 119 8.98 -9.35 -26.08
C LEU A 119 7.79 -8.39 -26.21
N GLU A 120 7.61 -7.48 -25.26
CA GLU A 120 6.43 -6.60 -25.18
C GLU A 120 6.78 -5.12 -25.25
N GLN A 121 6.13 -4.39 -26.17
CA GLN A 121 6.14 -2.93 -26.17
C GLN A 121 4.93 -2.43 -25.40
N LEU A 122 5.16 -1.88 -24.22
CA LEU A 122 4.08 -1.39 -23.37
C LEU A 122 3.67 0.03 -23.75
N MET A 123 2.41 0.20 -24.12
CA MET A 123 1.79 1.49 -24.42
C MET A 123 1.45 2.26 -23.14
N VAL A 124 1.41 3.59 -23.21
CA VAL A 124 1.01 4.44 -22.07
C VAL A 124 -0.36 4.00 -21.54
N ALA A 125 -1.33 3.72 -22.42
CA ALA A 125 -2.65 3.26 -22.02
C ALA A 125 -2.64 1.91 -21.26
N GLU A 126 -1.77 0.97 -21.65
CA GLU A 126 -1.68 -0.35 -21.01
C GLU A 126 -1.10 -0.25 -19.61
N ILE A 127 -0.01 0.51 -19.44
CA ILE A 127 0.60 0.70 -18.12
C ILE A 127 -0.32 1.50 -17.19
N THR A 128 -1.09 2.47 -17.72
CA THR A 128 -2.10 3.20 -16.93
C THR A 128 -3.21 2.26 -16.48
N ASN A 129 -3.70 1.37 -17.35
CA ASN A 129 -4.69 0.37 -16.98
C ASN A 129 -4.17 -0.59 -15.90
N ALA A 130 -2.93 -1.04 -16.02
CA ALA A 130 -2.29 -1.92 -15.05
C ALA A 130 -2.20 -1.29 -13.64
N CYS A 131 -2.11 0.05 -13.53
CA CYS A 131 -2.15 0.72 -12.23
C CYS A 131 -3.50 0.62 -11.50
N PHE A 132 -4.60 0.37 -12.22
CA PHE A 132 -5.92 0.21 -11.60
C PHE A 132 -6.28 -1.26 -11.34
N GLU A 133 -5.38 -2.19 -11.67
CA GLU A 133 -5.56 -3.60 -11.34
C GLU A 133 -5.12 -3.84 -9.89
N SER A 134 -5.98 -4.49 -9.11
CA SER A 134 -5.70 -4.87 -7.71
C SER A 134 -4.44 -5.72 -7.58
N ALA A 135 -4.10 -6.47 -8.62
CA ALA A 135 -2.91 -7.30 -8.70
C ALA A 135 -1.58 -6.54 -8.59
N ASN A 136 -1.54 -5.26 -8.94
CA ASN A 136 -0.31 -4.45 -8.98
C ASN A 136 -0.21 -3.45 -7.82
N GLN A 137 -1.26 -3.34 -7.00
CA GLN A 137 -1.29 -2.46 -5.83
C GLN A 137 -0.23 -2.91 -4.81
N MET A 138 0.19 -2.01 -3.91
CA MET A 138 1.14 -2.36 -2.84
C MET A 138 0.49 -2.70 -1.51
N VAL A 139 -0.81 -2.48 -1.40
CA VAL A 139 -1.60 -2.91 -0.25
C VAL A 139 -2.79 -3.71 -0.77
N LYS A 140 -3.08 -4.81 -0.09
CA LYS A 140 -4.26 -5.63 -0.39
C LYS A 140 -5.49 -4.89 0.10
N CYS A 141 -6.17 -4.22 -0.82
CA CYS A 141 -7.48 -3.62 -0.61
C CYS A 141 -8.30 -3.90 -1.87
N ASP A 142 -9.57 -4.24 -1.75
CA ASP A 142 -10.42 -4.34 -2.93
C ASP A 142 -10.97 -2.95 -3.30
N PRO A 143 -10.52 -2.34 -4.42
CA PRO A 143 -11.03 -1.04 -4.85
C PRO A 143 -12.52 -1.07 -5.23
N HIS A 144 -13.15 -2.25 -5.37
CA HIS A 144 -14.60 -2.36 -5.65
C HIS A 144 -15.46 -2.16 -4.39
N HIS A 145 -14.94 -2.48 -3.21
CA HIS A 145 -15.62 -2.23 -1.94
C HIS A 145 -15.37 -0.80 -1.42
N GLY A 146 -14.57 -0.03 -2.16
CA GLY A 146 -14.14 1.31 -1.77
C GLY A 146 -14.40 2.36 -2.83
N LYS A 147 -14.23 3.62 -2.44
CA LYS A 147 -14.21 4.76 -3.35
C LYS A 147 -12.84 5.43 -3.33
N TYR A 148 -12.43 5.95 -4.48
CA TYR A 148 -11.27 6.83 -4.59
C TYR A 148 -11.64 8.20 -4.03
N MET A 149 -11.07 8.54 -2.88
CA MET A 149 -11.39 9.75 -2.11
C MET A 149 -10.66 11.00 -2.63
N ALA A 150 -9.51 10.80 -3.27
CA ALA A 150 -8.62 11.88 -3.66
C ALA A 150 -8.06 11.67 -5.07
N CYS A 151 -7.36 12.71 -5.55
CA CYS A 151 -6.83 12.75 -6.90
C CYS A 151 -5.72 11.71 -7.10
N CYS A 152 -5.90 10.80 -8.06
CA CYS A 152 -4.88 9.85 -8.48
C CYS A 152 -3.73 10.62 -9.17
N LEU A 153 -2.58 10.65 -8.51
CA LEU A 153 -1.34 11.17 -9.08
C LEU A 153 -0.67 10.07 -9.91
N LEU A 154 -0.70 10.24 -11.22
CA LEU A 154 -0.02 9.36 -12.16
C LEU A 154 1.34 9.96 -12.53
N LEU A 155 2.39 9.42 -11.94
CA LEU A 155 3.78 9.82 -12.16
C LEU A 155 4.39 8.94 -13.26
N TYR A 156 4.38 9.43 -14.49
CA TYR A 156 5.02 8.80 -15.63
C TYR A 156 6.51 9.13 -15.66
N HIS A 157 7.31 8.13 -15.97
CA HIS A 157 8.73 8.26 -16.21
C HIS A 157 9.08 7.71 -17.58
N GLY A 158 9.84 8.48 -18.36
CA GLY A 158 10.35 8.08 -19.68
C GLY A 158 9.53 8.65 -20.83
N ASP A 159 9.45 7.88 -21.92
CA ASP A 159 8.76 8.32 -23.14
C ASP A 159 7.23 8.24 -22.98
N ALA A 160 6.67 9.26 -22.33
CA ALA A 160 5.24 9.45 -22.13
C ALA A 160 4.83 10.82 -22.65
N VAL A 161 3.99 10.84 -23.69
CA VAL A 161 3.45 12.08 -24.25
C VAL A 161 2.23 12.50 -23.42
N PRO A 162 2.12 13.78 -22.97
CA PRO A 162 0.97 14.24 -22.18
C PRO A 162 -0.39 13.96 -22.83
N LYS A 163 -0.46 14.02 -24.17
CA LYS A 163 -1.66 13.71 -24.94
C LYS A 163 -2.11 12.26 -24.73
N ASP A 164 -1.18 11.31 -24.76
CA ASP A 164 -1.48 9.88 -24.62
C ASP A 164 -1.83 9.54 -23.18
N ALA A 165 -1.17 10.16 -22.20
CA ALA A 165 -1.53 10.05 -20.78
C ALA A 165 -2.96 10.55 -20.52
N ASN A 166 -3.34 11.71 -21.08
CA ASN A 166 -4.70 12.23 -20.94
C ASN A 166 -5.75 11.36 -21.65
N ALA A 167 -5.42 10.78 -22.81
CA ALA A 167 -6.30 9.85 -23.51
C ALA A 167 -6.50 8.54 -22.72
N ALA A 168 -5.44 8.01 -22.11
CA ALA A 168 -5.51 6.86 -21.22
C ALA A 168 -6.40 7.15 -20.00
N ILE A 169 -6.23 8.30 -19.35
CA ILE A 169 -7.06 8.73 -18.21
C ILE A 169 -8.52 8.91 -18.63
N ALA A 170 -8.80 9.49 -19.80
CA ALA A 170 -10.16 9.60 -20.31
C ALA A 170 -10.81 8.22 -20.49
N THR A 171 -10.05 7.22 -20.95
CA THR A 171 -10.53 5.84 -21.07
C THR A 171 -10.81 5.23 -19.69
N ILE A 172 -9.92 5.43 -18.71
CA ILE A 172 -10.12 4.98 -17.32
C ILE A 172 -11.40 5.57 -16.73
N LYS A 173 -11.67 6.86 -16.96
CA LYS A 173 -12.89 7.53 -16.46
C LYS A 173 -14.18 6.94 -17.03
N THR A 174 -14.14 6.31 -18.20
CA THR A 174 -15.31 5.64 -18.78
C THR A 174 -15.57 4.26 -18.19
N LYS A 175 -14.63 3.69 -17.43
CA LYS A 175 -14.80 2.38 -16.78
C LYS A 175 -15.59 2.56 -15.49
N HIS A 176 -16.78 1.94 -15.44
CA HIS A 176 -17.64 1.92 -14.24
C HIS A 176 -17.07 1.13 -13.05
N THR A 177 -15.94 0.43 -13.23
CA THR A 177 -15.27 -0.32 -12.16
C THR A 177 -14.54 0.59 -11.16
N ILE A 178 -14.26 1.85 -11.53
CA ILE A 178 -13.51 2.78 -10.70
C ILE A 178 -14.47 3.88 -10.23
N GLN A 179 -14.82 3.84 -8.96
CA GLN A 179 -15.74 4.79 -8.34
C GLN A 179 -14.97 5.88 -7.60
N PHE A 180 -15.22 7.13 -7.97
CA PHE A 180 -14.72 8.30 -7.26
C PHE A 180 -15.81 8.86 -6.34
N VAL A 181 -15.40 9.55 -5.29
CA VAL A 181 -16.31 10.36 -4.46
C VAL A 181 -16.83 11.58 -5.24
N ASP A 182 -18.04 12.04 -4.92
CA ASP A 182 -18.78 13.04 -5.71
C ASP A 182 -18.11 14.42 -5.76
N TRP A 183 -17.37 14.78 -4.71
CA TRP A 183 -16.58 16.02 -4.67
C TRP A 183 -15.23 15.90 -5.38
N CYS A 184 -14.87 14.73 -5.91
CA CYS A 184 -13.66 14.50 -6.70
C CYS A 184 -13.94 14.00 -8.14
N PRO A 185 -14.78 14.70 -8.95
CA PRO A 185 -15.21 14.20 -10.26
C PRO A 185 -14.09 14.20 -11.33
N THR A 186 -13.01 14.98 -11.11
CA THR A 186 -11.85 15.05 -12.00
C THR A 186 -10.53 14.82 -11.24
N GLY A 187 -10.50 13.83 -10.35
CA GLY A 187 -9.36 13.49 -9.50
C GLY A 187 -8.19 12.81 -10.22
N PHE A 188 -7.65 13.38 -11.29
CA PHE A 188 -6.40 12.90 -11.88
C PHE A 188 -5.43 14.04 -12.12
N LYS A 189 -4.19 13.83 -11.68
CA LYS A 189 -3.09 14.76 -11.93
C LYS A 189 -1.91 13.96 -12.45
N VAL A 190 -1.29 14.50 -13.49
CA VAL A 190 -0.23 13.82 -14.24
C VAL A 190 1.10 14.47 -13.90
N GLY A 191 2.11 13.67 -13.61
CA GLY A 191 3.52 14.06 -13.60
C GLY A 191 4.27 13.31 -14.68
N ILE A 192 5.21 13.96 -15.37
CA ILE A 192 6.04 13.34 -16.40
C ILE A 192 7.48 13.74 -16.16
N ASN A 193 8.32 12.73 -15.99
CA ASN A 193 9.74 12.86 -15.66
C ASN A 193 10.63 12.05 -16.61
N GLN A 194 11.93 12.28 -16.49
CA GLN A 194 12.98 11.54 -17.21
C GLN A 194 12.93 10.02 -16.98
N PRO A 195 13.45 9.21 -17.93
CA PRO A 195 13.32 7.75 -17.91
C PRO A 195 13.89 7.11 -16.65
N PRO A 196 13.30 5.97 -16.21
CA PRO A 196 13.74 5.32 -15.00
C PRO A 196 15.12 4.71 -15.16
N THR A 197 15.93 4.85 -14.12
CA THR A 197 17.18 4.10 -13.99
C THR A 197 16.87 2.73 -13.39
N VAL A 198 17.63 1.72 -13.83
CA VAL A 198 17.58 0.37 -13.25
C VAL A 198 18.77 0.16 -12.34
N VAL A 199 18.56 -0.56 -11.24
CA VAL A 199 19.65 -1.00 -10.36
C VAL A 199 20.46 -2.07 -11.10
N PRO A 200 21.78 -1.90 -11.25
CA PRO A 200 22.63 -2.95 -11.84
C PRO A 200 22.54 -4.24 -11.01
N GLY A 201 22.15 -5.35 -11.64
CA GLY A 201 21.90 -6.62 -10.94
C GLY A 201 20.55 -6.72 -10.22
N GLY A 202 19.63 -5.77 -10.46
CA GLY A 202 18.24 -5.87 -10.04
C GLY A 202 17.42 -6.76 -10.98
N ASP A 203 16.29 -7.25 -10.48
CA ASP A 203 15.41 -8.20 -11.19
C ASP A 203 14.48 -7.51 -12.21
N LEU A 204 14.30 -6.19 -12.06
CA LEU A 204 13.46 -5.37 -12.93
C LEU A 204 14.16 -5.10 -14.26
N ALA A 205 13.39 -5.25 -15.34
CA ALA A 205 13.87 -4.91 -16.67
C ALA A 205 14.09 -3.41 -16.85
N LYS A 206 14.99 -3.08 -17.79
CA LYS A 206 15.09 -1.72 -18.31
C LYS A 206 13.90 -1.42 -19.22
N VAL A 207 12.96 -0.66 -18.71
CA VAL A 207 11.78 -0.19 -19.46
C VAL A 207 11.98 1.23 -19.99
N GLN A 208 11.43 1.50 -21.17
CA GLN A 208 11.44 2.85 -21.75
C GLN A 208 10.44 3.80 -21.07
N ARG A 209 9.41 3.22 -20.46
CA ARG A 209 8.37 3.94 -19.74
C ARG A 209 7.83 3.13 -18.58
N ALA A 210 7.45 3.83 -17.52
CA ALA A 210 6.78 3.27 -16.36
C ALA A 210 5.92 4.35 -15.70
N VAL A 211 4.99 3.93 -14.85
CA VAL A 211 4.07 4.80 -14.13
C VAL A 211 3.97 4.33 -12.68
N CYS A 212 4.01 5.30 -11.78
CA CYS A 212 3.64 5.11 -10.38
C CYS A 212 2.34 5.87 -10.13
N MET A 213 1.31 5.17 -9.68
CA MET A 213 0.07 5.79 -9.23
C MET A 213 0.12 5.94 -7.71
N LEU A 214 -0.18 7.15 -7.23
CA LEU A 214 -0.56 7.37 -5.85
C LEU A 214 -2.04 7.71 -5.80
N SER A 215 -2.80 6.99 -4.99
CA SER A 215 -4.24 7.18 -4.85
C SER A 215 -4.64 7.03 -3.40
N ASN A 216 -5.57 7.86 -2.91
CA ASN A 216 -6.16 7.68 -1.59
C ASN A 216 -7.53 7.01 -1.74
N THR A 217 -7.72 5.86 -1.11
CA THR A 217 -8.95 5.07 -1.13
C THR A 217 -9.35 4.73 0.30
N THR A 218 -10.56 4.19 0.48
CA THR A 218 -10.99 3.56 1.74
C THR A 218 -10.10 2.34 2.04
N ILE A 219 -9.03 2.52 2.82
CA ILE A 219 -8.15 1.44 3.29
C ILE A 219 -8.64 0.81 4.61
N THR A 220 -9.94 0.98 4.92
CA THR A 220 -10.60 0.52 6.15
C THR A 220 -10.37 -0.96 6.41
N GLU A 221 -10.45 -1.80 5.38
CA GLU A 221 -10.22 -3.25 5.48
C GLU A 221 -8.85 -3.57 6.06
N ALA A 222 -7.80 -2.84 5.66
CA ALA A 222 -6.44 -3.06 6.15
C ALA A 222 -6.31 -2.69 7.64
N TRP A 223 -6.99 -1.63 8.08
CA TRP A 223 -7.04 -1.22 9.48
C TRP A 223 -7.87 -2.19 10.32
N ALA A 224 -9.04 -2.61 9.84
CA ALA A 224 -9.92 -3.53 10.56
C ALA A 224 -9.26 -4.87 10.83
N HIS A 225 -8.44 -5.35 9.89
CA HIS A 225 -7.63 -6.55 10.10
C HIS A 225 -6.52 -6.37 11.13
N LEU A 226 -5.92 -5.17 11.22
CA LEU A 226 -4.91 -4.85 12.22
C LEU A 226 -5.55 -4.80 13.61
N ASP A 227 -6.67 -4.10 13.74
CA ASP A 227 -7.41 -3.92 14.98
C ASP A 227 -7.94 -5.26 15.51
N HIS A 228 -8.50 -6.11 14.63
CA HIS A 228 -8.93 -7.44 15.02
C HIS A 228 -7.80 -8.30 15.60
N LYS A 229 -6.61 -8.27 14.98
CA LYS A 229 -5.43 -9.00 15.47
C LYS A 229 -4.94 -8.43 16.80
N PHE A 230 -4.96 -7.10 16.93
CA PHE A 230 -4.63 -6.43 18.19
C PHE A 230 -5.57 -6.88 19.31
N ASP A 231 -6.89 -6.84 19.08
CA ASP A 231 -7.91 -7.24 20.06
C ASP A 231 -7.73 -8.67 20.54
N LEU A 232 -7.43 -9.60 19.62
CA LEU A 232 -7.17 -11.00 19.97
C LEU A 232 -5.96 -11.15 20.92
N MET A 233 -4.89 -10.39 20.68
CA MET A 233 -3.69 -10.41 21.53
C MET A 233 -3.92 -9.70 22.86
N TYR A 234 -4.56 -8.53 22.83
CA TYR A 234 -4.81 -7.70 23.99
C TYR A 234 -5.82 -8.33 24.95
N ALA A 235 -6.85 -9.02 24.43
CA ALA A 235 -7.81 -9.79 25.24
C ALA A 235 -7.15 -10.90 26.07
N LYS A 236 -5.94 -11.34 25.69
CA LYS A 236 -5.14 -12.32 26.44
C LYS A 236 -4.03 -11.67 27.28
N CYS A 237 -3.92 -10.34 27.28
CA CYS A 237 -2.78 -9.60 27.81
C CYS A 237 -1.43 -10.16 27.32
N ALA A 238 -1.41 -10.73 26.11
CA ALA A 238 -0.21 -11.35 25.56
C ALA A 238 0.82 -10.26 25.24
N PHE A 239 2.07 -10.47 25.63
CA PHE A 239 3.19 -9.54 25.43
C PHE A 239 3.10 -8.17 26.11
N VAL A 240 1.98 -7.81 26.75
CA VAL A 240 1.77 -6.49 27.40
C VAL A 240 2.83 -6.20 28.48
N HIS A 241 3.24 -7.22 29.25
CA HIS A 241 4.19 -7.04 30.34
C HIS A 241 5.56 -6.49 29.88
N TRP A 242 6.00 -6.79 28.66
CA TRP A 242 7.26 -6.25 28.13
C TRP A 242 7.20 -4.73 27.99
N TYR A 243 6.09 -4.20 27.47
CA TYR A 243 5.91 -2.77 27.28
C TYR A 243 5.74 -2.03 28.61
N VAL A 244 4.99 -2.63 29.55
CA VAL A 244 4.80 -2.05 30.89
C VAL A 244 6.11 -2.03 31.69
N CYS A 245 6.95 -3.08 31.55
CA CYS A 245 8.26 -3.13 32.19
C CYS A 245 9.26 -2.08 31.63
N GLU A 246 9.09 -1.66 30.38
CA GLU A 246 9.87 -0.57 29.75
C GLU A 246 9.31 0.83 30.06
N GLY A 247 8.24 0.93 30.86
CA GLY A 247 7.68 2.20 31.35
C GLY A 247 6.45 2.71 30.62
N MET A 248 5.81 1.90 29.77
CA MET A 248 4.54 2.24 29.10
C MET A 248 3.35 2.02 30.04
N GLU A 249 2.42 2.96 30.10
CA GLU A 249 1.18 2.77 30.86
C GLU A 249 0.21 1.86 30.12
N VAL A 250 -0.48 0.98 30.84
CA VAL A 250 -1.48 0.06 30.24
C VAL A 250 -2.61 0.83 29.55
N GLY A 251 -2.92 2.04 30.01
CA GLY A 251 -3.94 2.91 29.43
C GLY A 251 -3.62 3.37 28.00
N GLU A 252 -2.34 3.48 27.63
CA GLU A 252 -1.93 3.93 26.29
C GLU A 252 -2.37 2.95 25.19
N PHE A 253 -2.46 1.65 25.50
CA PHE A 253 -2.99 0.67 24.56
C PHE A 253 -4.47 0.91 24.26
N SER A 254 -5.26 1.24 25.27
CA SER A 254 -6.69 1.54 25.10
C SER A 254 -6.90 2.83 24.32
N GLU A 255 -6.11 3.87 24.62
CA GLU A 255 -6.18 5.15 23.93
C GLU A 255 -5.82 5.02 22.45
N ALA A 256 -4.77 4.25 22.13
CA ALA A 256 -4.38 3.99 20.74
C ALA A 256 -5.46 3.21 19.96
N CYS A 257 -6.12 2.23 20.58
CA CYS A 257 -7.24 1.52 19.96
C CYS A 257 -8.44 2.43 19.70
N GLU A 258 -8.76 3.32 20.63
CA GLU A 258 -9.85 4.27 20.45
C GLU A 258 -9.56 5.25 19.30
N ASP A 259 -8.32 5.71 19.14
CA ASP A 259 -7.94 6.56 18.00
C ASP A 259 -7.99 5.81 16.67
N MET A 260 -7.57 4.55 16.64
CA MET A 260 -7.68 3.68 15.46
C MET A 260 -9.14 3.45 15.05
N ALA A 261 -10.01 3.10 16.01
CA ALA A 261 -11.45 2.94 15.75
C ALA A 261 -12.09 4.25 15.26
N ALA A 262 -11.65 5.40 15.79
CA ALA A 262 -12.10 6.70 15.31
C ALA A 262 -11.60 7.01 13.90
N LEU A 263 -10.41 6.53 13.51
CA LEU A 263 -9.90 6.66 12.14
C LEU A 263 -10.72 5.80 11.16
N GLU A 264 -11.07 4.57 11.52
CA GLU A 264 -11.93 3.71 10.69
C GLU A 264 -13.28 4.36 10.44
N LYS A 265 -13.88 4.93 11.49
CA LYS A 265 -15.14 5.66 11.37
C LYS A 265 -15.05 6.87 10.45
N ASP A 266 -13.96 7.64 10.51
CA ASP A 266 -13.74 8.75 9.58
C ASP A 266 -13.73 8.28 8.12
N TYR A 267 -13.10 7.13 7.84
CA TYR A 267 -13.09 6.56 6.49
C TYR A 267 -14.49 6.09 6.05
N GLU A 268 -15.28 5.50 6.96
CA GLU A 268 -16.66 5.08 6.68
C GLU A 268 -17.59 6.27 6.39
N GLU A 269 -17.52 7.33 7.20
CA GLU A 269 -18.31 8.56 7.01
C GLU A 269 -18.02 9.19 5.64
N VAL A 270 -16.75 9.30 5.27
CA VAL A 270 -16.34 9.81 3.95
C VAL A 270 -16.80 8.90 2.81
N GLY A 271 -16.89 7.59 3.04
CA GLY A 271 -17.46 6.65 2.07
C GLY A 271 -18.99 6.76 1.91
N ALA A 272 -19.69 7.06 3.01
CA ALA A 272 -21.14 7.12 3.12
C ALA A 272 -21.75 8.46 2.66
N ASP A 273 -21.09 9.59 2.93
CA ASP A 273 -21.52 10.94 2.51
C ASP A 273 -21.68 11.07 0.98
N SER A 274 -21.12 10.13 0.22
CA SER A 274 -21.23 10.03 -1.24
C SER A 274 -22.21 8.94 -1.72
N ALA A 275 -22.99 8.33 -0.83
CA ALA A 275 -24.07 7.40 -1.16
C ALA A 275 -25.47 8.04 -0.99
N GLU A 276 -25.60 9.01 -0.08
CA GLU A 276 -26.87 9.72 0.17
C GLU A 276 -27.20 10.80 -0.89
N GLY A 277 -26.28 11.08 -1.82
CA GLY A 277 -26.50 12.04 -2.91
C GLY A 277 -27.31 11.53 -4.10
N ASP A 278 -27.62 10.22 -4.16
CA ASP A 278 -28.28 9.58 -5.31
C ASP A 278 -29.77 9.23 -5.06
N ASP A 279 -30.34 9.55 -3.88
CA ASP A 279 -31.73 9.17 -3.50
C ASP A 279 -32.67 10.35 -3.14
N GLU A 280 -32.30 11.60 -3.46
CA GLU A 280 -33.21 12.76 -3.35
C GLU A 280 -33.52 13.42 -4.72
N GLY A 281 -33.83 12.60 -5.72
CA GLY A 281 -34.03 13.04 -7.12
C GLY A 281 -35.32 12.64 -7.82
N GLU A 282 -36.24 11.89 -7.21
CA GLU A 282 -37.54 11.55 -7.82
C GLU A 282 -38.71 11.68 -6.82
N GLU A 283 -39.23 12.88 -6.61
CA GLU A 283 -40.67 13.06 -6.34
C GLU A 283 -41.19 14.44 -6.80
N TYR A 284 -42.07 14.39 -7.82
CA TYR A 284 -43.01 15.38 -8.38
C TYR A 284 -42.53 16.49 -9.35
#